data_AF-A0A6C0CB75-F1
#
_entry.id   AF-A0A6C0CB75-F1
#
_cell.length_a   1.000
_cell.length_b   1.000
_cell.length_c   1.000
_cell.angle_alpha   90.00
_cell.angle_beta   90.00
_cell.angle_gamma   90.00
#
_symmetry.space_group_name_H-M   'P 1'
#
loop_
_entity.id
_entity.type
_entity.pdbx_description
1 polymer ?
#
loop_
_entity_poly.entity_id
_entity_poly.type
_entity_poly.pdbx_seq_one_letter_code
_entity_poly.pdbx_strand_id
1 'polypeptide(L)'
;MSTDSDPLKPYYDEVGKYYRLKNKYEDIKQKKITELISNKSIDNSQKKQTFAKYKPKCINCKADGGTIFTETPVLLRATCGNRNNPCNLDLSIKRKQFAEINSRILKSSIEVINYKKQIIATKLDFLFNYIEEEKAVELFESLKQQLNNSQESYNNLVNLYNSITNNEELKTMILEKTSEFETYKKQYSEALELYKSSGEVVYLISAIEIHKTKLALIGKDLMNLKYKSCYVEQNEEDKYILYQNNYSPEELIVEIND
;
A
#
# COMPACT_ATOMS: atom_id res chain seq x y z
N MET A 1 7.58 16.74 10.32
CA MET A 1 6.74 17.03 9.14
C MET A 1 7.66 16.97 7.93
N SER A 2 7.80 15.78 7.35
CA SER A 2 8.55 15.56 6.11
C SER A 2 7.48 15.42 5.04
N THR A 3 7.34 16.40 4.16
CA THR A 3 6.58 16.23 2.93
C THR A 3 7.46 15.46 1.95
N ASP A 4 7.68 14.19 2.22
CA ASP A 4 8.05 13.26 1.16
C ASP A 4 6.80 13.15 0.28
N SER A 5 6.90 13.67 -0.94
CA SER A 5 5.82 13.59 -1.91
C SER A 5 5.51 12.12 -2.14
N ASP A 6 4.33 11.67 -1.68
CA ASP A 6 3.85 10.31 -1.93
C ASP A 6 4.05 9.95 -3.42
N PRO A 7 4.91 8.97 -3.74
CA PRO A 7 5.24 8.63 -5.12
C PRO A 7 4.03 8.11 -5.91
N LEU A 8 2.95 7.70 -5.23
CA LEU A 8 1.70 7.29 -5.86
C LEU A 8 0.74 8.45 -6.12
N LYS A 9 1.01 9.65 -5.59
CA LYS A 9 0.14 10.82 -5.77
C LYS A 9 -0.14 11.15 -7.24
N PRO A 10 0.83 11.15 -8.18
CA PRO A 10 0.55 11.38 -9.59
C PRO A 10 -0.39 10.32 -10.19
N TYR A 11 -0.22 9.06 -9.80
CA TYR A 11 -1.08 7.96 -10.24
C TYR A 11 -2.52 8.13 -9.72
N TYR A 12 -2.69 8.46 -8.44
CA TYR A 12 -4.01 8.72 -7.88
C TYR A 12 -4.68 9.93 -8.52
N ASP A 13 -3.91 10.96 -8.88
CA ASP A 13 -4.43 12.13 -9.60
C ASP A 13 -4.93 11.74 -11.02
N GLU A 14 -4.21 10.87 -11.73
CA GLU A 14 -4.65 10.36 -13.03
C GLU A 14 -5.91 9.48 -12.94
N VAL A 15 -5.93 8.54 -12.00
CA VAL A 15 -7.12 7.72 -11.72
C VAL A 15 -8.31 8.61 -11.30
N GLY A 16 -8.05 9.62 -10.48
CA GLY A 16 -9.04 10.62 -10.08
C GLY A 16 -9.59 11.41 -11.28
N LYS A 17 -8.73 11.84 -12.21
CA LYS A 17 -9.15 12.49 -13.46
C LYS A 17 -10.04 11.57 -14.29
N TYR A 18 -9.68 10.29 -14.42
CA TYR A 18 -10.49 9.28 -15.13
C TYR A 18 -11.90 9.16 -14.54
N TYR A 19 -12.01 8.92 -13.23
CA TYR A 19 -13.32 8.75 -12.58
C TYR A 19 -14.13 10.04 -12.54
N ARG A 20 -13.50 11.22 -12.47
CA ARG A 20 -14.21 12.50 -12.64
C ARG A 20 -14.82 12.64 -14.03
N LEU A 21 -14.10 12.25 -15.09
CA LEU A 21 -14.63 12.26 -16.46
C LEU A 21 -15.77 11.26 -16.63
N LYS A 22 -15.60 10.04 -16.09
CA LYS A 22 -16.63 9.00 -16.10
C LYS A 22 -17.89 9.45 -15.37
N ASN A 23 -17.74 10.01 -14.17
CA ASN A 23 -18.86 10.51 -13.39
C ASN A 23 -19.63 11.61 -14.13
N LYS A 24 -18.94 12.62 -14.69
CA LYS A 24 -19.60 13.67 -15.51
C LYS A 24 -20.37 13.08 -16.69
N TYR A 25 -19.87 12.02 -17.33
CA TYR A 25 -20.53 11.36 -18.44
C TYR A 25 -21.76 10.56 -18.00
N GLU A 26 -21.67 9.83 -16.89
CA GLU A 26 -22.79 9.09 -16.31
C GLU A 26 -23.87 10.04 -15.75
N ASP A 27 -23.51 11.18 -15.16
CA ASP A 27 -24.45 12.22 -14.73
C ASP A 27 -25.31 12.74 -15.88
N ILE A 28 -24.74 12.91 -17.08
CA ILE A 28 -25.48 13.33 -18.27
C ILE A 28 -26.53 12.29 -18.65
N LYS A 29 -26.16 11.00 -18.62
CA LYS A 29 -27.10 9.90 -18.85
C LYS A 29 -28.17 9.85 -17.78
N GLN A 30 -27.77 9.97 -16.51
CA GLN A 30 -28.68 9.88 -15.37
C GLN A 30 -29.72 11.01 -15.39
N LYS A 31 -29.32 12.24 -15.72
CA LYS A 31 -30.26 13.35 -15.93
C LYS A 31 -31.29 13.03 -17.01
N LYS A 32 -30.87 12.42 -18.12
CA LYS A 32 -31.81 12.02 -19.18
C LYS A 32 -32.75 10.91 -18.72
N ILE A 33 -32.26 9.96 -17.93
CA ILE A 33 -33.09 8.92 -17.31
C ILE A 33 -34.13 9.56 -16.39
N THR A 34 -33.73 10.44 -15.48
CA THR A 34 -34.64 11.13 -14.56
C THR A 34 -35.69 11.96 -15.29
N GLU A 35 -35.31 12.68 -16.34
CA GLU A 35 -36.25 13.40 -17.22
C GLU A 35 -37.30 12.45 -17.81
N LEU A 36 -36.87 11.32 -18.38
CA LEU A 36 -37.78 10.33 -18.96
C LEU A 36 -38.69 9.67 -17.90
N ILE A 37 -38.16 9.36 -16.71
CA ILE A 37 -38.95 8.78 -15.62
C ILE A 37 -40.04 9.76 -15.16
N SER A 38 -39.70 11.04 -15.00
CA SER A 38 -40.62 12.10 -14.54
C SER A 38 -41.75 12.40 -15.52
N ASN A 39 -41.58 12.06 -16.80
CA ASN A 39 -42.58 12.26 -17.82
C ASN A 39 -43.74 11.24 -17.67
N LYS A 40 -44.92 11.74 -17.28
CA LYS A 40 -46.14 10.93 -17.09
C LYS A 40 -46.91 10.64 -18.39
N SER A 41 -46.56 11.31 -19.48
CA SER A 41 -47.29 11.23 -20.77
C SER A 41 -46.85 10.05 -21.64
N ILE A 42 -45.74 9.40 -21.31
CA ILE A 42 -45.20 8.25 -22.07
C ILE A 42 -45.14 7.01 -21.17
N ASP A 43 -45.42 5.84 -21.73
CA ASP A 43 -45.36 4.58 -21.01
C ASP A 43 -43.91 4.11 -20.77
N ASN A 44 -43.73 3.07 -19.96
CA ASN A 44 -42.41 2.54 -19.64
C ASN A 44 -41.68 1.93 -20.86
N SER A 45 -42.42 1.45 -21.87
CA SER A 45 -41.86 0.88 -23.10
C SER A 45 -41.26 1.98 -23.99
N GLN A 46 -42.01 3.07 -24.17
CA GLN A 46 -41.62 4.27 -24.90
C GLN A 46 -40.44 4.98 -24.22
N LYS A 47 -40.39 5.01 -22.88
CA LYS A 47 -39.22 5.51 -22.12
C LYS A 47 -37.96 4.71 -22.46
N LYS A 48 -38.02 3.38 -22.43
CA LYS A 48 -36.90 2.51 -22.80
C LYS A 48 -36.46 2.72 -24.24
N GLN A 49 -37.41 2.82 -25.17
CA GLN A 49 -37.11 3.04 -26.60
C GLN A 49 -36.46 4.41 -26.83
N THR A 50 -36.92 5.45 -26.13
CA THR A 50 -36.36 6.81 -26.23
C THR A 50 -34.94 6.86 -25.68
N PHE A 51 -34.70 6.21 -24.53
CA PHE A 51 -33.36 6.13 -23.94
C PHE A 51 -32.41 5.31 -24.82
N ALA A 52 -32.86 4.21 -25.43
CA ALA A 52 -32.03 3.42 -26.34
C ALA A 52 -31.57 4.20 -27.58
N LYS A 53 -32.37 5.17 -28.04
CA LYS A 53 -32.00 6.09 -29.13
C LYS A 53 -31.11 7.24 -28.66
N TYR A 54 -31.11 7.55 -27.37
CA TYR A 54 -30.30 8.61 -26.80
C TYR A 54 -28.83 8.23 -26.81
N LYS A 55 -28.04 8.97 -27.59
CA LYS A 55 -26.60 8.85 -27.64
C LYS A 55 -25.98 10.05 -26.92
N PRO A 56 -25.46 9.88 -25.69
CA PRO A 56 -24.75 10.96 -25.02
C PRO A 56 -23.52 11.38 -25.85
N LYS A 57 -23.25 12.68 -25.85
CA LYS A 57 -22.15 13.29 -26.61
C LYS A 57 -20.81 13.07 -25.90
N CYS A 58 -19.72 13.09 -26.66
CA CYS A 58 -18.37 12.97 -26.10
C CYS A 58 -18.12 14.06 -25.04
N ILE A 59 -17.54 13.70 -23.89
CA ILE A 59 -17.30 14.62 -22.77
C ILE A 59 -16.33 15.75 -23.14
N ASN A 60 -15.41 15.51 -24.09
CA ASN A 60 -14.39 16.47 -24.51
C ASN A 60 -14.87 17.33 -25.70
N CYS A 61 -15.20 16.71 -26.84
CA CYS A 61 -15.53 17.44 -28.07
C CYS A 61 -17.02 17.62 -28.35
N LYS A 62 -17.90 17.06 -27.52
CA LYS A 62 -19.37 17.09 -27.70
C LYS A 62 -19.86 16.50 -29.03
N ALA A 63 -19.04 15.72 -29.73
CA ALA A 63 -19.43 15.04 -30.96
C ALA A 63 -20.30 13.79 -30.68
N ASP A 64 -21.05 13.40 -31.71
CA ASP A 64 -21.85 12.17 -31.69
C ASP A 64 -20.95 10.94 -31.72
N GLY A 65 -21.31 9.92 -30.94
CA GLY A 65 -20.47 8.74 -30.68
C GLY A 65 -20.05 8.60 -29.21
N GLY A 66 -20.17 9.67 -28.43
CA GLY A 66 -19.98 9.61 -26.98
C GLY A 66 -18.53 9.43 -26.55
N THR A 67 -18.36 9.08 -25.27
CA THR A 67 -17.06 8.68 -24.70
C THR A 67 -17.14 7.21 -24.32
N ILE A 68 -16.13 6.45 -24.73
CA ILE A 68 -16.00 5.02 -24.46
C ILE A 68 -15.07 4.88 -23.27
N PHE A 69 -15.59 4.33 -22.17
CA PHE A 69 -14.83 4.00 -20.97
C PHE A 69 -14.63 2.48 -20.94
N THR A 70 -13.37 2.05 -20.94
CA THR A 70 -12.97 0.64 -20.78
C THR A 70 -12.30 0.48 -19.43
N GLU A 71 -12.81 -0.47 -18.63
CA GLU A 71 -12.25 -0.82 -17.32
C GLU A 71 -11.92 -2.30 -17.31
N THR A 72 -10.65 -2.62 -17.17
CA THR A 72 -10.17 -3.99 -16.93
C THR A 72 -9.36 -4.01 -15.63
N PRO A 73 -8.99 -5.19 -15.10
CA PRO A 73 -8.09 -5.27 -13.95
C PRO A 73 -6.73 -4.59 -14.18
N VAL A 74 -6.30 -4.44 -15.44
CA VAL A 74 -4.97 -3.93 -15.81
C VAL A 74 -5.03 -2.51 -16.38
N LEU A 75 -6.18 -2.08 -16.92
CA LEU A 75 -6.26 -0.85 -17.71
C LEU A 75 -7.54 -0.06 -17.42
N LEU A 76 -7.39 1.25 -17.25
CA LEU A 76 -8.48 2.22 -17.36
C LEU A 76 -8.25 3.05 -18.63
N ARG A 77 -9.20 3.01 -19.57
CA ARG A 77 -9.10 3.77 -20.81
C ARG A 77 -10.35 4.59 -21.07
N ALA A 78 -10.19 5.85 -21.47
CA ALA A 78 -11.28 6.72 -21.92
C ALA A 78 -10.95 7.31 -23.28
N THR A 79 -11.75 6.98 -24.30
CA THR A 79 -11.56 7.42 -25.68
C THR A 79 -12.80 8.07 -26.28
N CYS A 80 -12.60 8.90 -27.29
CA CYS A 80 -13.72 9.42 -28.09
C CYS A 80 -14.33 8.31 -28.96
N GLY A 81 -15.65 8.14 -28.89
CA GLY A 81 -16.36 7.14 -29.70
C GLY A 81 -16.73 7.59 -31.13
N ASN A 82 -16.39 8.83 -31.52
CA ASN A 82 -16.60 9.31 -32.88
C ASN A 82 -15.54 8.71 -33.82
N ARG A 83 -15.96 7.80 -34.71
CA ARG A 83 -15.07 7.14 -35.67
C ARG A 83 -14.65 8.01 -36.86
N ASN A 84 -15.46 9.02 -37.20
CA ASN A 84 -15.23 9.84 -38.39
C ASN A 84 -14.29 11.03 -38.09
N ASN A 85 -14.43 11.62 -36.91
CA ASN A 85 -13.59 12.72 -36.45
C ASN A 85 -13.34 12.60 -34.94
N PRO A 86 -12.48 11.67 -34.50
CA PRO A 86 -12.15 11.50 -33.09
C PRO A 86 -11.40 12.72 -32.57
N CYS A 87 -11.77 13.19 -31.37
CA CYS A 87 -10.98 14.21 -30.69
C CYS A 87 -9.81 13.58 -29.92
N ASN A 88 -8.91 14.44 -29.42
CA ASN A 88 -7.69 14.05 -28.69
C ASN A 88 -7.94 13.50 -27.28
N LEU A 89 -9.15 13.01 -26.99
CA LEU A 89 -9.44 12.29 -25.76
C LEU A 89 -8.94 10.84 -25.92
N ASP A 90 -7.73 10.58 -25.43
CA ASP A 90 -7.18 9.22 -25.24
C ASP A 90 -6.45 9.18 -23.90
N LEU A 91 -7.21 8.92 -22.84
CA LEU A 91 -6.66 8.71 -21.50
C LEU A 91 -6.47 7.21 -21.29
N SER A 92 -5.24 6.78 -21.02
CA SER A 92 -4.90 5.37 -20.84
C SER A 92 -4.01 5.22 -19.61
N ILE A 93 -4.51 4.54 -18.57
CA ILE A 93 -3.86 4.39 -17.28
C ILE A 93 -3.69 2.90 -16.99
N LYS A 94 -2.42 2.43 -16.90
CA LYS A 94 -2.12 1.08 -16.41
C LYS A 94 -2.41 1.05 -14.91
N ARG A 95 -3.28 0.15 -14.48
CA ARG A 95 -3.62 -0.03 -13.07
C ARG A 95 -2.43 -0.65 -12.34
N LYS A 96 -2.00 0.01 -11.28
CA LYS A 96 -1.01 -0.56 -10.35
C LYS A 96 -1.67 -1.69 -9.57
N GLN A 97 -0.93 -2.78 -9.39
CA GLN A 97 -1.34 -3.92 -8.57
C GLN A 97 -0.57 -3.88 -7.27
N PHE A 98 -1.21 -4.31 -6.19
CA PHE A 98 -0.63 -4.29 -4.87
C PHE A 98 -0.86 -5.65 -4.21
N ALA A 99 0.12 -6.12 -3.44
CA ALA A 99 -0.03 -7.29 -2.60
C ALA A 99 0.65 -7.09 -1.26
N GLU A 100 0.18 -7.86 -0.29
CA GLU A 100 0.81 -7.95 1.02
C GLU A 100 2.13 -8.73 0.90
N ILE A 101 3.19 -8.21 1.53
CA ILE A 101 4.55 -8.70 1.36
C ILE A 101 4.75 -10.14 1.85
N ASN A 102 4.14 -10.55 2.97
CA ASN A 102 4.23 -11.92 3.47
C ASN A 102 3.62 -12.93 2.48
N SER A 103 2.49 -12.58 1.85
CA SER A 103 1.88 -13.41 0.81
C SER A 103 2.83 -13.63 -0.38
N ARG A 104 3.60 -12.59 -0.75
CA ARG A 104 4.58 -12.66 -1.84
C ARG A 104 5.83 -13.44 -1.44
N ILE A 105 6.32 -13.26 -0.21
CA ILE A 105 7.41 -14.07 0.35
C ILE A 105 7.03 -15.54 0.32
N LEU A 106 5.83 -15.89 0.80
CA LEU A 106 5.34 -17.26 0.79
C LEU A 106 5.29 -17.82 -0.63
N LYS A 107 4.66 -17.10 -1.57
CA LYS A 107 4.58 -17.53 -2.97
C LYS A 107 5.96 -17.75 -3.59
N SER A 108 6.87 -16.79 -3.41
CA SER A 108 8.23 -16.87 -3.97
C SER A 108 9.05 -18.00 -3.34
N SER A 109 8.88 -18.27 -2.04
CA SER A 109 9.52 -19.41 -1.39
C SER A 109 9.04 -20.76 -1.94
N ILE A 110 7.74 -20.88 -2.23
CA ILE A 110 7.16 -22.08 -2.86
C ILE A 110 7.72 -22.26 -4.27
N GLU A 111 7.84 -21.17 -5.05
CA GLU A 111 8.42 -21.20 -6.40
C GLU A 111 9.88 -21.68 -6.36
N VAL A 112 10.71 -21.13 -5.47
CA VAL A 112 12.09 -21.58 -5.24
C VAL A 112 12.15 -23.08 -4.91
N ILE A 113 11.29 -23.57 -4.03
CA ILE A 113 11.23 -24.99 -3.67
C ILE A 113 10.83 -25.84 -4.88
N ASN A 114 9.85 -25.39 -5.67
CA ASN A 114 9.38 -26.11 -6.85
C ASN A 114 10.46 -26.18 -7.93
N TYR A 115 11.20 -25.10 -8.19
CA TYR A 115 12.32 -25.12 -9.13
C TYR A 115 13.44 -26.04 -8.67
N LYS A 116 13.77 -26.05 -7.36
CA LYS A 116 14.73 -27.02 -6.80
C LYS A 116 14.27 -28.45 -7.02
N LYS A 117 12.98 -28.75 -6.77
CA LYS A 117 12.40 -30.08 -7.01
C LYS A 117 12.47 -30.48 -8.49
N GLN A 118 12.13 -29.57 -9.41
CA GLN A 118 12.20 -29.83 -10.84
C GLN A 118 13.64 -30.09 -11.29
N ILE A 119 14.61 -29.33 -10.81
CA ILE A 119 16.03 -29.57 -11.08
C ILE A 119 16.47 -30.96 -10.60
N ILE A 120 16.06 -31.36 -9.40
CA ILE A 120 16.37 -32.70 -8.87
C ILE A 120 15.73 -33.78 -9.75
N ALA A 121 14.45 -33.61 -10.13
CA ALA A 121 13.75 -34.54 -11.01
C ALA A 121 14.46 -34.65 -12.38
N THR A 122 14.81 -33.54 -13.02
CA THR A 122 15.55 -33.54 -14.29
C THR A 122 16.89 -34.27 -14.18
N LYS A 123 17.62 -34.10 -13.07
CA LYS A 123 18.88 -34.83 -12.83
C LYS A 123 18.67 -36.32 -12.68
N LEU A 124 17.61 -36.74 -12.00
CA LEU A 124 17.25 -38.15 -11.83
C LEU A 124 16.79 -38.74 -13.17
N ASP A 125 15.97 -38.02 -13.92
CA ASP A 125 15.50 -38.43 -15.24
C ASP A 125 16.66 -38.68 -16.19
N PHE A 126 17.68 -37.81 -16.16
CA PHE A 126 18.91 -38.01 -16.90
C PHE A 126 19.71 -39.23 -16.40
N LEU A 127 19.92 -39.35 -15.08
CA LEU A 127 20.68 -40.45 -14.48
C LEU A 127 20.09 -41.84 -14.80
N PHE A 128 18.75 -41.94 -14.86
CA PHE A 128 18.04 -43.16 -15.21
C PHE A 128 17.74 -43.30 -16.70
N ASN A 129 18.32 -42.44 -17.54
CA ASN A 129 18.16 -42.43 -19.00
C ASN A 129 16.69 -42.29 -19.47
N TYR A 130 15.84 -41.61 -18.70
CA TYR A 130 14.48 -41.24 -19.12
C TYR A 130 14.48 -40.04 -20.08
N ILE A 131 15.56 -39.23 -20.08
CA ILE A 131 15.78 -38.12 -21.00
C ILE A 131 17.21 -38.14 -21.56
N GLU A 132 17.38 -37.59 -22.75
CA GLU A 132 18.67 -37.43 -23.41
C GLU A 132 19.48 -36.26 -22.81
N GLU A 133 20.81 -36.31 -22.95
CA GLU A 133 21.72 -35.31 -22.38
C GLU A 133 21.43 -33.90 -22.86
N GLU A 134 21.24 -33.69 -24.17
CA GLU A 134 20.97 -32.37 -24.75
C GLU A 134 19.72 -31.73 -24.12
N LYS A 135 18.65 -32.52 -23.99
CA LYS A 135 17.39 -32.10 -23.36
C LYS A 135 17.54 -31.86 -21.85
N ALA A 136 18.34 -32.68 -21.18
CA ALA A 136 18.63 -32.51 -19.75
C ALA A 136 19.38 -31.19 -19.49
N VAL A 137 20.35 -30.85 -20.32
CA VAL A 137 21.13 -29.61 -20.23
C VAL A 137 20.24 -28.39 -20.49
N GLU A 138 19.40 -28.41 -21.53
CA GLU A 138 18.47 -27.32 -21.84
C GLU A 138 17.50 -27.05 -20.68
N LEU A 139 16.85 -28.10 -20.16
CA LEU A 139 15.94 -27.99 -19.02
C LEU A 139 16.65 -27.50 -17.77
N PHE A 140 17.85 -28.01 -17.50
CA PHE A 140 18.62 -27.60 -16.32
C PHE A 140 19.00 -26.12 -16.36
N GLU A 141 19.52 -25.61 -17.49
CA GLU A 141 19.90 -24.20 -17.60
C GLU A 141 18.67 -23.27 -17.50
N SER A 142 17.54 -23.62 -18.13
CA SER A 142 16.29 -22.87 -18.00
C SER A 142 15.78 -22.84 -16.55
N LEU A 143 15.74 -24.00 -15.88
CA LEU A 143 15.29 -24.09 -14.50
C LEU A 143 16.24 -23.38 -13.53
N LYS A 144 17.55 -23.42 -13.79
CA LYS A 144 18.56 -22.71 -13.00
C LYS A 144 18.40 -21.19 -13.13
N GLN A 145 18.13 -20.69 -14.33
CA GLN A 145 17.84 -19.26 -14.52
C GLN A 145 16.56 -18.86 -13.77
N GLN A 146 15.49 -19.63 -13.90
CA GLN A 146 14.22 -19.35 -13.19
C GLN A 146 14.39 -19.42 -11.66
N LEU A 147 15.17 -20.39 -11.17
CA LEU A 147 15.51 -20.50 -9.75
C LEU A 147 16.27 -19.27 -9.27
N ASN A 148 17.30 -18.82 -9.99
CA ASN A 148 18.10 -17.66 -9.61
C ASN A 148 17.24 -16.40 -9.54
N ASN A 149 16.43 -16.14 -10.57
CA ASN A 149 15.53 -14.98 -10.60
C ASN A 149 14.51 -15.01 -9.44
N SER A 150 13.95 -16.19 -9.15
CA SER A 150 13.00 -16.38 -8.05
C SER A 150 13.67 -16.22 -6.69
N GLN A 151 14.90 -16.69 -6.53
CA GLN A 151 15.68 -16.56 -5.30
C GLN A 151 16.07 -15.11 -5.05
N GLU A 152 16.47 -14.36 -6.08
CA GLU A 152 16.73 -12.93 -5.98
C GLU A 152 15.48 -12.17 -5.56
N SER A 153 14.35 -12.46 -6.20
CA SER A 153 13.05 -11.86 -5.85
C SER A 153 12.66 -12.16 -4.40
N TYR A 154 12.81 -13.41 -3.95
CA TYR A 154 12.58 -13.82 -2.57
C TYR A 154 13.47 -13.03 -1.58
N ASN A 155 14.78 -12.97 -1.85
CA ASN A 155 15.74 -12.27 -0.99
C ASN A 155 15.41 -10.78 -0.91
N ASN A 156 15.04 -10.14 -2.01
CA ASN A 156 14.65 -8.74 -2.06
C ASN A 156 13.38 -8.48 -1.22
N LEU A 157 12.38 -9.35 -1.32
CA LEU A 157 11.16 -9.26 -0.51
C LEU A 157 11.44 -9.43 0.99
N VAL A 158 12.28 -10.40 1.36
CA VAL A 158 12.68 -10.61 2.76
C VAL A 158 13.47 -9.42 3.30
N ASN A 159 14.40 -8.86 2.52
CA ASN A 159 15.16 -7.68 2.91
C ASN A 159 14.25 -6.46 3.11
N LEU A 160 13.28 -6.26 2.22
CA LEU A 160 12.27 -5.20 2.36
C LEU A 160 11.39 -5.42 3.60
N TYR A 161 10.94 -6.64 3.84
CA TYR A 161 10.18 -6.96 5.05
C TYR A 161 10.98 -6.66 6.33
N ASN A 162 12.26 -7.04 6.34
CA ASN A 162 13.15 -6.79 7.48
C ASN A 162 13.45 -5.29 7.65
N SER A 163 13.55 -4.50 6.58
CA SER A 163 13.75 -3.05 6.70
C SER A 163 12.53 -2.33 7.29
N ILE A 164 11.34 -2.89 7.13
CA ILE A 164 10.09 -2.38 7.72
C ILE A 164 9.93 -2.86 9.16
N THR A 165 10.09 -4.15 9.42
CA THR A 165 9.75 -4.77 10.71
C THR A 165 10.93 -4.84 11.69
N ASN A 166 12.16 -4.87 11.19
CA ASN A 166 13.38 -5.14 11.93
C ASN A 166 14.51 -4.17 11.57
N ASN A 167 14.18 -2.87 11.49
CA ASN A 167 15.14 -1.82 11.16
C ASN A 167 16.20 -1.65 12.26
N GLU A 168 17.43 -2.09 12.00
CA GLU A 168 18.52 -2.05 12.98
C GLU A 168 18.96 -0.62 13.33
N GLU A 169 18.95 0.32 12.38
CA GLU A 169 19.26 1.73 12.66
C GLU A 169 18.24 2.33 13.63
N LEU A 170 16.95 2.08 13.39
CA LEU A 170 15.87 2.52 14.26
C LEU A 170 16.00 1.91 15.66
N LYS A 171 16.36 0.63 15.77
CA LYS A 171 16.62 -0.01 17.06
C LYS A 171 17.76 0.64 17.82
N THR A 172 18.87 0.96 17.15
CA THR A 172 20.00 1.66 17.76
C THR A 172 19.57 3.04 18.28
N MET A 173 18.82 3.81 17.47
CA MET A 173 18.29 5.11 17.90
C MET A 173 17.36 4.99 19.13
N ILE A 174 16.49 3.97 19.14
CA ILE A 174 15.62 3.69 20.29
C ILE A 174 16.44 3.34 21.53
N LEU A 175 17.50 2.53 21.39
CA LEU A 175 18.39 2.15 22.49
C LEU A 175 19.11 3.36 23.08
N GLU A 176 19.69 4.20 22.24
CA GLU A 176 20.37 5.44 22.65
C GLU A 176 19.43 6.38 23.41
N LYS A 177 18.23 6.65 22.85
CA LYS A 177 17.22 7.48 23.50
C LYS A 177 16.69 6.86 24.79
N THR A 178 16.60 5.55 24.87
CA THR A 178 16.18 4.84 26.10
C THR A 178 17.25 4.99 27.18
N SER A 179 18.54 4.90 26.82
CA SER A 179 19.65 5.12 27.75
C SER A 179 19.68 6.56 28.26
N GLU A 180 19.47 7.54 27.37
CA GLU A 180 19.33 8.95 27.73
C GLU A 180 18.16 9.17 28.70
N PHE A 181 17.00 8.57 28.42
CA PHE A 181 15.82 8.64 29.29
C PHE A 181 16.09 8.08 30.69
N GLU A 182 16.68 6.87 30.79
CA GLU A 182 16.99 6.26 32.09
C GLU A 182 18.03 7.07 32.88
N THR A 183 18.98 7.73 32.21
CA THR A 183 19.94 8.64 32.84
C THR A 183 19.25 9.83 33.51
N TYR A 184 18.35 10.51 32.79
CA TYR A 184 17.59 11.63 33.36
C TYR A 184 16.58 11.18 34.42
N LYS A 185 16.02 9.97 34.28
CA LYS A 185 15.11 9.39 35.28
C LYS A 185 15.82 9.10 36.59
N LYS A 186 17.08 8.66 36.51
CA LYS A 186 17.96 8.51 37.68
C LYS A 186 18.22 9.87 38.33
N GLN A 187 18.66 10.88 37.58
CA GLN A 187 18.89 12.24 38.10
C GLN A 187 17.63 12.84 38.74
N TYR A 188 16.47 12.65 38.11
CA TYR A 188 15.17 13.04 38.66
C TYR A 188 14.89 12.37 40.01
N SER A 189 15.15 11.07 40.11
CA SER A 189 14.91 10.28 41.32
C SER A 189 15.85 10.70 42.45
N GLU A 190 17.14 10.92 42.14
CA GLU A 190 18.14 11.43 43.09
C GLU A 190 17.75 12.82 43.62
N ALA A 191 17.30 13.73 42.75
CA ALA A 191 16.83 15.06 43.17
C ALA A 191 15.62 14.97 44.12
N LEU A 192 14.68 14.04 43.88
CA LEU A 192 13.57 13.81 44.80
C LEU A 192 14.01 13.22 46.14
N GLU A 193 15.00 12.33 46.15
CA GLU A 193 15.55 11.78 47.39
C GLU A 193 16.27 12.84 48.22
N LEU A 194 17.04 13.72 47.58
CA LEU A 194 17.67 14.87 48.23
C LEU A 194 16.64 15.84 48.82
N TYR A 195 15.53 16.09 48.10
CA TYR A 195 14.43 16.88 48.65
C TYR A 195 13.82 16.21 49.89
N LYS A 196 13.57 14.90 49.85
CA LYS A 196 12.99 14.15 50.98
C LYS A 196 13.89 14.17 52.23
N SER A 197 15.21 14.15 52.06
CA SER A 197 16.16 14.12 53.17
C SER A 197 16.51 15.50 53.71
N SER A 198 16.64 16.52 52.85
CA SER A 198 17.04 17.88 53.24
C SER A 198 15.86 18.82 53.52
N GLY A 199 14.72 18.61 52.87
CA GLY A 199 13.59 19.56 52.84
C GLY A 199 13.81 20.78 51.96
N GLU A 200 14.96 20.89 51.25
CA GLU A 200 15.28 22.07 50.45
C GLU A 200 14.53 22.09 49.10
N VAL A 201 13.71 23.13 48.91
CA VAL A 201 12.85 23.29 47.72
C VAL A 201 13.63 23.35 46.40
N VAL A 202 14.92 23.74 46.43
CA VAL A 202 15.79 23.80 45.24
C VAL A 202 15.89 22.44 44.54
N TYR A 203 15.95 21.35 45.30
CA TYR A 203 15.99 19.99 44.73
C TYR A 203 14.66 19.59 44.08
N LEU A 204 13.53 20.04 44.64
CA LEU A 204 12.21 19.82 44.04
C LEU A 204 12.06 20.59 42.71
N ILE A 205 12.50 21.85 42.66
CA ILE A 205 12.52 22.65 41.43
C ILE A 205 13.38 21.96 40.36
N SER A 206 14.55 21.47 40.76
CA SER A 206 15.47 20.76 39.87
C SER A 206 14.84 19.48 39.30
N ALA A 207 14.15 18.69 40.13
CA ALA A 207 13.41 17.51 39.68
C ALA A 207 12.32 17.88 38.65
N ILE A 208 11.51 18.91 38.93
CA ILE A 208 10.46 19.38 38.01
C ILE A 208 11.05 19.85 36.68
N GLU A 209 12.17 20.58 36.72
CA GLU A 209 12.89 21.06 35.53
C GLU A 209 13.36 19.89 34.66
N ILE A 210 13.97 18.85 35.26
CA ILE A 210 14.39 17.62 34.56
C ILE A 210 13.18 16.94 33.91
N HIS A 211 12.07 16.83 34.64
CA HIS A 211 10.87 16.20 34.12
C HIS A 211 10.32 16.93 32.89
N LYS A 212 10.15 18.26 33.01
CA LYS A 212 9.53 19.09 31.96
C LYS A 212 10.42 19.25 30.74
N THR A 213 11.72 19.47 30.92
CA THR A 213 12.63 19.82 29.83
C THR A 213 13.31 18.62 29.19
N LYS A 214 13.45 17.49 29.91
CA LYS A 214 14.15 16.29 29.42
C LYS A 214 13.20 15.11 29.30
N LEU A 215 12.67 14.61 30.41
CA LEU A 215 11.89 13.35 30.41
C LEU A 215 10.65 13.42 29.53
N ALA A 216 9.88 14.51 29.60
CA ALA A 216 8.67 14.66 28.79
C ALA A 216 8.99 14.70 27.28
N LEU A 217 10.06 15.40 26.89
CA LEU A 217 10.49 15.49 25.49
C LEU A 217 11.02 14.15 24.99
N ILE A 218 11.96 13.55 25.70
CA ILE A 218 12.56 12.26 25.33
C ILE A 218 11.50 11.16 25.32
N GLY A 219 10.56 11.17 26.28
CA GLY A 219 9.44 10.23 26.31
C GLY A 219 8.53 10.34 25.09
N LYS A 220 8.25 11.56 24.64
CA LYS A 220 7.48 11.79 23.40
C LYS A 220 8.26 11.31 22.17
N ASP A 221 9.55 11.61 22.10
CA ASP A 221 10.40 11.16 20.99
C ASP A 221 10.49 9.63 20.95
N LEU A 222 10.68 8.97 22.10
CA LEU A 222 10.68 7.51 22.21
C LEU A 222 9.36 6.91 21.78
N MET A 223 8.22 7.51 22.13
CA MET A 223 6.90 7.05 21.70
C MET A 223 6.79 7.08 20.17
N ASN A 224 7.19 8.21 19.56
CA ASN A 224 7.14 8.39 18.10
C ASN A 224 8.14 7.49 17.35
N LEU A 225 9.29 7.17 17.96
CA LEU A 225 10.29 6.26 17.39
C LEU A 225 9.86 4.80 17.48
N LYS A 226 9.27 4.39 18.61
CA LYS A 226 8.87 3.00 18.85
C LYS A 226 7.60 2.62 18.12
N TYR A 227 6.66 3.55 17.99
CA TYR A 227 5.31 3.23 17.52
C TYR A 227 4.88 4.16 16.41
N LYS A 228 4.51 3.55 15.29
CA LYS A 228 3.93 4.23 14.14
C LYS A 228 2.45 4.53 14.35
N SER A 229 1.75 3.64 15.06
CA SER A 229 0.35 3.84 15.47
C SER A 229 0.11 3.39 16.90
N CYS A 230 -0.67 4.19 17.63
CA CYS A 230 -1.13 3.90 18.99
C CYS A 230 -2.61 4.22 19.08
N TYR A 231 -3.44 3.26 19.44
CA TYR A 231 -4.88 3.45 19.61
C TYR A 231 -5.45 2.51 20.67
N VAL A 232 -6.64 2.83 21.17
CA VAL A 232 -7.35 2.03 22.16
C VAL A 232 -8.59 1.45 21.52
N GLU A 233 -8.80 0.15 21.70
CA GLU A 233 -10.00 -0.56 21.22
C GLU A 233 -10.75 -1.14 22.43
N GLN A 234 -12.08 -1.11 22.38
CA GLN A 234 -12.93 -1.74 23.38
C GLN A 234 -13.28 -3.15 22.90
N ASN A 235 -13.01 -4.15 23.74
CA ASN A 235 -13.36 -5.53 23.43
C ASN A 235 -14.84 -5.82 23.73
N GLU A 236 -15.30 -7.03 23.38
CA GLU A 236 -16.68 -7.49 23.62
C GLU A 236 -17.05 -7.59 25.11
N GLU A 237 -16.08 -7.49 26.02
CA GLU A 237 -16.27 -7.55 27.48
C GLU A 237 -16.15 -6.15 28.15
N ASP A 238 -16.31 -5.07 27.40
CA ASP A 238 -16.16 -3.68 27.87
C ASP A 238 -14.77 -3.33 28.47
N LYS A 239 -13.72 -4.06 28.08
CA LYS A 239 -12.34 -3.76 28.45
C LYS A 239 -11.65 -2.96 27.36
N TYR A 240 -10.90 -1.93 27.76
CA TYR A 240 -10.09 -1.11 26.88
C TYR A 240 -8.68 -1.70 26.74
N ILE A 241 -8.27 -1.98 25.50
CA ILE A 241 -6.95 -2.53 25.17
C ILE A 241 -6.17 -1.50 24.38
N LEU A 242 -4.95 -1.20 24.82
CA LEU A 242 -4.01 -0.34 24.09
C LEU A 242 -3.23 -1.15 23.06
N TYR A 243 -3.31 -0.74 21.80
CA TYR A 243 -2.51 -1.27 20.70
C TYR A 243 -1.38 -0.30 20.39
N GLN A 244 -0.15 -0.81 20.29
CA GLN A 244 1.04 -0.03 19.98
C GLN A 244 1.84 -0.75 18.89
N ASN A 245 1.65 -0.33 17.65
CA ASN A 245 2.25 -1.00 16.49
C ASN A 245 3.51 -0.26 16.05
N ASN A 246 4.60 -1.01 15.83
CA ASN A 246 5.89 -0.52 15.36
C ASN A 246 5.90 -0.21 13.85
N TYR A 247 5.00 -0.80 13.08
CA TYR A 247 4.75 -0.50 11.68
C TYR A 247 3.25 -0.42 11.39
N SER A 248 2.89 0.15 10.25
CA SER A 248 1.52 0.20 9.75
C SER A 248 1.26 -0.95 8.76
N PRO A 249 0.04 -1.52 8.70
CA PRO A 249 -0.30 -2.54 7.71
C PRO A 249 -0.06 -2.08 6.27
N GLU A 250 -0.23 -0.78 5.99
CA GLU A 250 0.01 -0.19 4.67
C GLU A 250 1.47 -0.28 4.23
N GLU A 251 2.44 -0.24 5.16
CA GLU A 251 3.86 -0.42 4.84
C GLU A 251 4.19 -1.82 4.36
N LEU A 252 3.37 -2.82 4.71
CA LEU A 252 3.50 -4.19 4.24
C LEU A 252 2.86 -4.41 2.86
N ILE A 253 2.26 -3.39 2.26
CA ILE A 253 1.66 -3.46 0.93
C ILE A 253 2.69 -2.97 -0.09
N VAL A 254 3.05 -3.84 -1.03
CA VAL A 254 4.03 -3.56 -2.08
C VAL A 254 3.37 -3.52 -3.45
N GLU A 255 3.83 -2.58 -4.30
CA GLU A 255 3.45 -2.53 -5.71
C GLU A 255 4.05 -3.73 -6.45
N ILE A 256 3.22 -4.44 -7.23
CA ILE A 256 3.64 -5.55 -8.06
C ILE A 256 3.77 -5.07 -9.49
N ASN A 257 4.97 -5.24 -10.05
CA ASN A 257 5.21 -5.11 -11.48
C ASN A 257 5.18 -6.51 -12.09
N ASP A 258 3.98 -6.97 -12.47
CA ASP A 258 3.82 -8.09 -13.40
C ASP A 258 4.04 -7.62 -14.85
#